data_AF-A0A1G2H683-F1
#
_entry.id   AF-A0A1G2H683-F1
#
_cell.length_a   1.000
_cell.length_b   1.000
_cell.length_c   1.000
_cell.angle_alpha   90.00
_cell.angle_beta   90.00
_cell.angle_gamma   90.00
#
_symmetry.space_group_name_H-M   'P 1'
#
loop_
_entity.id
_entity.type
_entity.pdbx_description
1 polymer ?
#
loop_
_entity_poly.entity_id
_entity_poly.type
_entity_poly.pdbx_seq_one_letter_code
_entity_poly.pdbx_strand_id
1 'polypeptide(L)'
;MTPPNINYWDLPEPEGIYWINSAKFEVFKVKDLYSGFTDNELTRILKLSRGAYLVYGHRPEIDQYDQKAAIYLVRVSYTAKIEDNEYLEEEWISLRFVPGSGNPCGTGDLELFAYDNTPLSKIFHRKFSSEYPKYMDSVISSSRLCGIVPVTKSALPGMAINQSRHSHTGVCFALINKHFWQDCVAKNIPYRFLAGIIYERVIQKSLTVAAGNVNYAPAFTHAHIFLGLNSKVKVNREKYPHYVYKYPGYFLDMNQVVETVRQLLLNGILTISSLQYYLGILSVEELSAKNKSVISGMGKMLWGKGKLYRAHITREELRNVINENVQDGPSLFITDVGERIVSVNQMLNALK
;
A
#
# COMPACT_ATOMS: atom_id res chain seq x y z
N MET A 1 -11.86 6.04 17.62
CA MET A 1 -10.52 5.53 18.00
C MET A 1 -9.85 6.63 18.79
N THR A 2 -9.46 6.36 20.03
CA THR A 2 -8.64 7.28 20.83
C THR A 2 -7.29 7.49 20.11
N PRO A 3 -6.75 8.71 20.03
CA PRO A 3 -5.43 8.92 19.45
C PRO A 3 -4.41 8.02 20.17
N PRO A 4 -3.51 7.35 19.45
CA PRO A 4 -2.47 6.56 20.10
C PRO A 4 -1.65 7.49 21.01
N ASN A 5 -1.44 7.08 22.26
CA ASN A 5 -0.48 7.75 23.13
C ASN A 5 0.92 7.43 22.57
N ILE A 6 1.55 8.40 21.91
CA ILE A 6 2.91 8.28 21.37
C ILE A 6 3.82 9.02 22.34
N ASN A 7 4.80 8.31 22.90
CA ASN A 7 5.77 8.94 23.78
C ASN A 7 6.87 9.58 22.92
N TYR A 8 6.72 10.88 22.66
CA TYR A 8 7.62 11.61 21.77
C TYR A 8 9.02 11.86 22.36
N TRP A 9 9.22 11.63 23.65
CA TRP A 9 10.45 11.98 24.36
C TRP A 9 11.59 10.97 24.19
N ASP A 10 11.29 9.77 23.66
CA ASP A 10 12.24 8.66 23.51
C ASP A 10 12.55 8.32 22.04
N LEU A 11 12.22 9.20 21.09
CA LEU A 11 12.54 8.96 19.69
C LEU A 11 14.04 9.18 19.43
N PRO A 12 14.69 8.33 18.61
CA PRO A 12 16.07 8.55 18.21
C PRO A 12 16.20 9.80 17.33
N GLU A 13 17.42 10.28 17.12
CA GLU A 13 17.67 11.40 16.22
C GLU A 13 17.18 11.05 14.79
N PRO A 14 16.44 11.96 14.11
CA PRO A 14 16.04 11.72 12.72
C PRO A 14 17.25 11.72 11.79
N GLU A 15 17.21 10.85 10.77
CA GLU A 15 18.17 10.80 9.66
C GLU A 15 18.23 12.10 8.85
N GLY A 16 17.15 12.88 8.90
CA GLY A 16 17.06 14.17 8.23
C GLY A 16 15.86 14.98 8.69
N ILE A 17 16.05 16.30 8.79
CA ILE A 17 15.00 17.27 9.09
C ILE A 17 14.86 18.22 7.90
N TYR A 18 13.62 18.40 7.44
CA TYR A 18 13.30 19.27 6.32
C TYR A 18 12.18 20.24 6.71
N TRP A 19 12.34 21.49 6.27
CA TRP A 19 11.28 22.50 6.33
C TRP A 19 10.81 22.75 4.91
N ILE A 20 9.55 22.43 4.63
CA ILE A 20 8.92 22.64 3.33
C ILE A 20 7.65 23.44 3.58
N ASN A 21 7.61 24.67 3.05
CA ASN A 21 6.63 25.68 3.45
C ASN A 21 6.62 25.86 4.99
N SER A 22 5.45 25.75 5.62
CA SER A 22 5.28 25.85 7.08
C SER A 22 5.33 24.50 7.82
N ALA A 23 5.62 23.40 7.13
CA ALA A 23 5.61 22.06 7.70
C ALA A 23 7.04 21.55 7.99
N LYS A 24 7.22 20.92 9.16
CA LYS A 24 8.44 20.22 9.57
C LYS A 24 8.31 18.75 9.25
N PHE A 25 9.29 18.20 8.55
CA PHE A 25 9.39 16.78 8.22
C PHE A 25 10.62 16.18 8.91
N GLU A 26 10.42 15.11 9.66
CA GLU A 26 11.48 14.37 10.35
C GLU A 26 11.50 12.94 9.81
N VAL A 27 12.59 12.55 9.15
CA VAL A 27 12.76 11.23 8.55
C VAL A 27 13.47 10.31 9.53
N PHE A 28 12.87 9.16 9.83
CA PHE A 28 13.43 8.15 10.73
C PHE A 28 13.66 6.85 9.97
N LYS A 29 14.80 6.22 10.21
CA LYS A 29 15.09 4.87 9.75
C LYS A 29 14.71 3.89 10.86
N VAL A 30 13.67 3.10 10.61
CA VAL A 30 13.20 2.09 11.57
C VAL A 30 14.07 0.84 11.53
N LYS A 31 14.56 0.51 10.33
CA LYS A 31 15.25 -0.74 10.05
C LYS A 31 16.07 -0.64 8.78
N ASP A 32 17.28 -1.16 8.82
CA ASP A 32 18.17 -1.32 7.67
C ASP A 32 17.88 -2.62 6.89
N LEU A 33 18.35 -2.69 5.64
CA LEU A 33 18.32 -3.92 4.86
C LEU A 33 19.02 -5.05 5.65
N TYR A 34 18.35 -6.21 5.74
CA TYR A 34 18.84 -7.41 6.45
C TYR A 34 19.16 -7.24 7.95
N SER A 35 18.84 -6.10 8.57
CA SER A 35 19.03 -5.90 10.02
C SER A 35 17.83 -6.41 10.83
N GLY A 36 17.93 -6.40 12.16
CA GLY A 36 16.76 -6.46 13.06
C GLY A 36 16.11 -5.09 13.27
N PHE A 37 14.98 -5.06 13.97
CA PHE A 37 14.42 -3.83 14.54
C PHE A 37 15.25 -3.41 15.74
N THR A 38 15.78 -2.19 15.74
CA THR A 38 16.69 -1.69 16.79
C THR A 38 15.99 -0.76 17.77
N ASP A 39 14.97 -0.03 17.32
CA ASP A 39 14.25 0.94 18.13
C ASP A 39 12.80 0.48 18.39
N ASN A 40 12.45 0.31 19.67
CA ASN A 40 11.15 -0.19 20.09
C ASN A 40 10.02 0.80 19.81
N GLU A 41 10.26 2.11 19.96
CA GLU A 41 9.23 3.13 19.82
C GLU A 41 8.92 3.39 18.33
N LEU A 42 9.94 3.49 17.48
CA LEU A 42 9.76 3.51 16.02
C LEU A 42 9.07 2.23 15.52
N THR A 43 9.39 1.07 16.10
CA THR A 43 8.71 -0.19 15.76
C THR A 43 7.23 -0.17 16.17
N ARG A 44 6.90 0.42 17.33
CA ARG A 44 5.52 0.60 17.79
C ARG A 44 4.75 1.54 16.86
N ILE A 45 5.33 2.68 16.50
CA ILE A 45 4.73 3.65 15.55
C ILE A 45 4.54 3.00 14.17
N LEU A 46 5.50 2.21 13.70
CA LEU A 46 5.37 1.45 12.47
C LEU A 46 4.15 0.52 12.51
N LYS A 47 3.99 -0.27 13.57
CA LYS A 47 2.83 -1.17 13.74
C LYS A 47 1.52 -0.40 13.71
N LEU A 48 1.44 0.72 14.43
CA LEU A 48 0.28 1.62 14.41
C LEU A 48 -0.03 2.13 13.00
N SER A 49 0.98 2.60 12.25
CA SER A 49 0.80 3.07 10.87
C SER A 49 0.23 1.97 9.97
N ARG A 50 0.68 0.72 10.14
CA ARG A 50 0.24 -0.43 9.36
C ARG A 50 -1.19 -0.87 9.70
N GLY A 51 -1.75 -0.41 10.81
CA GLY A 51 -3.18 -0.51 11.12
C GLY A 51 -4.08 0.10 10.03
N ALA A 52 -3.59 1.02 9.21
CA ALA A 52 -4.31 1.55 8.05
C ALA A 52 -4.75 0.47 7.04
N TYR A 53 -4.03 -0.66 6.96
CA TYR A 53 -4.37 -1.76 6.06
C TYR A 53 -5.59 -2.56 6.50
N LEU A 54 -6.08 -2.39 7.74
CA LEU A 54 -7.30 -3.06 8.22
C LEU A 54 -8.51 -2.75 7.34
N VAL A 55 -8.50 -1.62 6.61
CA VAL A 55 -9.53 -1.27 5.61
C VAL A 55 -9.62 -2.30 4.48
N TYR A 56 -8.51 -2.98 4.15
CA TYR A 56 -8.42 -3.99 3.10
C TYR A 56 -8.48 -5.44 3.64
N GLY A 57 -8.59 -5.59 4.96
CA GLY A 57 -8.61 -6.87 5.68
C GLY A 57 -7.47 -7.00 6.71
N HIS A 58 -7.55 -8.02 7.59
CA HIS A 58 -6.54 -8.27 8.62
C HIS A 58 -5.23 -8.83 8.05
N ARG A 59 -4.36 -7.94 7.57
CA ARG A 59 -2.98 -8.28 7.20
C ARG A 59 -2.07 -8.17 8.43
N PRO A 60 -1.09 -9.08 8.62
CA PRO A 60 -0.12 -8.93 9.71
C PRO A 60 0.55 -7.56 9.69
N GLU A 61 0.75 -6.96 10.85
CA GLU A 61 1.50 -5.71 10.98
C GLU A 61 2.95 -5.92 10.56
N ILE A 62 3.58 -7.01 11.01
CA ILE A 62 4.91 -7.45 10.58
C ILE A 62 4.77 -8.80 9.89
N ASP A 63 5.38 -8.95 8.71
CA ASP A 63 5.41 -10.20 7.93
C ASP A 63 6.85 -10.66 7.64
N GLN A 64 7.00 -11.86 7.08
CA GLN A 64 8.31 -12.47 6.82
C GLN A 64 9.24 -11.61 5.94
N TYR A 65 8.70 -10.75 5.07
CA TYR A 65 9.54 -9.89 4.22
C TYR A 65 10.16 -8.73 5.00
N ASP A 66 9.62 -8.37 6.17
CA ASP A 66 10.22 -7.36 7.04
C ASP A 66 11.61 -7.78 7.53
N GLN A 67 11.92 -9.09 7.61
CA GLN A 67 13.23 -9.59 8.04
C GLN A 67 14.37 -9.03 7.18
N LYS A 68 14.17 -8.91 5.87
CA LYS A 68 15.17 -8.41 4.92
C LYS A 68 14.95 -6.98 4.45
N ALA A 69 13.81 -6.38 4.76
CA ALA A 69 13.44 -5.06 4.27
C ALA A 69 14.14 -3.92 5.01
N ALA A 70 14.30 -2.79 4.31
CA ALA A 70 14.51 -1.48 4.94
C ALA A 70 13.16 -0.78 5.13
N ILE A 71 13.02 -0.05 6.24
CA ILE A 71 11.75 0.59 6.62
C ILE A 71 12.05 1.99 7.15
N TYR A 72 11.30 2.96 6.63
CA TYR A 72 11.39 4.35 7.03
C TYR A 72 10.04 4.87 7.50
N LEU A 73 10.09 5.84 8.40
CA LEU A 73 8.97 6.65 8.87
C LEU A 73 9.27 8.11 8.58
N VAL A 74 8.24 8.88 8.27
CA VAL A 74 8.32 10.34 8.28
C VAL A 74 7.23 10.85 9.20
N ARG A 75 7.64 11.66 10.17
CA ARG A 75 6.76 12.48 10.98
C ARG A 75 6.65 13.84 10.33
N VAL A 76 5.41 14.32 10.18
CA VAL A 76 5.16 15.68 9.72
C VAL A 76 4.45 16.42 10.83
N SER A 77 4.94 17.60 11.18
CA SER A 77 4.27 18.53 12.09
C SER A 77 3.95 19.82 11.35
N TYR A 78 2.69 20.24 11.37
CA TYR A 78 2.24 21.44 10.66
C TYR A 78 1.07 22.11 11.38
N THR A 79 0.87 23.40 11.13
CA THR A 79 -0.29 24.13 11.62
C THR A 79 -1.45 23.98 10.64
N ALA A 80 -2.55 23.40 11.10
CA ALA A 80 -3.80 23.32 10.36
C ALA A 80 -4.76 24.41 10.84
N LYS A 81 -5.41 25.11 9.90
CA LYS A 81 -6.54 25.99 10.18
C LYS A 81 -7.83 25.20 10.13
N ILE A 82 -8.51 25.08 11.27
CA ILE A 82 -9.82 24.46 11.37
C ILE A 82 -10.76 25.55 11.90
N GLU A 83 -11.67 26.00 11.02
CA GLU A 83 -12.50 27.19 11.27
C GLU A 83 -11.58 28.41 11.53
N ASP A 84 -11.80 29.14 12.62
CA ASP A 84 -11.02 30.34 12.98
C ASP A 84 -9.81 30.03 13.88
N ASN A 85 -9.54 28.76 14.17
CA ASN A 85 -8.49 28.33 15.09
C ASN A 85 -7.33 27.63 14.37
N GLU A 86 -6.12 27.83 14.90
CA GLU A 86 -4.90 27.17 14.45
C GLU A 86 -4.54 26.03 15.41
N TYR A 87 -4.32 24.85 14.84
CA TYR A 87 -4.01 23.64 15.58
C TYR A 87 -2.71 23.03 15.09
N LEU A 88 -1.87 22.56 16.01
CA LEU A 88 -0.72 21.75 15.66
C LEU A 88 -1.19 20.33 15.35
N GLU A 89 -1.11 19.97 14.08
CA GLU A 89 -1.37 18.61 13.60
C GLU A 89 -0.07 17.85 13.38
N GLU A 90 -0.18 16.53 13.55
CA GLU A 90 0.89 15.61 13.25
C GLU A 90 0.37 14.42 12.46
N GLU A 91 1.08 14.05 11.41
CA GLU A 91 0.83 12.81 10.66
C GLU A 91 2.10 11.97 10.51
N TRP A 92 1.93 10.66 10.43
CA TRP A 92 3.03 9.72 10.22
C TRP A 92 2.80 8.93 8.95
N ILE A 93 3.84 8.79 8.13
CA ILE A 93 3.84 7.96 6.92
C ILE A 93 4.98 6.95 7.01
N SER A 94 4.71 5.68 6.74
CA SER A 94 5.72 4.63 6.62
C SER A 94 5.82 4.09 5.21
N LEU A 95 7.01 3.66 4.82
CA LEU A 95 7.24 2.92 3.58
C LEU A 95 8.29 1.83 3.80
N ARG A 96 8.11 0.72 3.10
CA ARG A 96 9.00 -0.44 3.16
C ARG A 96 9.62 -0.71 1.80
N PHE A 97 10.91 -1.01 1.79
CA PHE A 97 11.64 -1.48 0.63
C PHE A 97 12.12 -2.93 0.84
N VAL A 98 11.66 -3.85 0.00
CA VAL A 98 11.92 -5.28 0.11
C VAL A 98 12.84 -5.72 -1.04
N PRO A 99 14.08 -6.16 -0.78
CA PRO A 99 14.96 -6.64 -1.84
C PRO A 99 14.46 -7.96 -2.42
N GLY A 100 14.74 -8.25 -3.69
CA GLY A 100 14.41 -9.54 -4.32
C GLY A 100 15.23 -10.68 -3.74
N SER A 101 16.51 -10.43 -3.46
CA SER A 101 17.42 -11.38 -2.84
C SER A 101 17.18 -11.58 -1.34
N GLY A 102 17.77 -12.63 -0.76
CA GLY A 102 17.62 -13.00 0.65
C GLY A 102 16.51 -14.01 0.94
N ASN A 103 16.25 -14.26 2.23
CA ASN A 103 15.20 -15.18 2.70
C ASN A 103 14.03 -14.38 3.32
N PRO A 104 12.77 -14.59 2.91
CA PRO A 104 12.34 -15.41 1.77
C PRO A 104 12.80 -14.82 0.42
N CYS A 105 12.99 -15.67 -0.59
CA CYS A 105 13.35 -15.23 -1.94
C CYS A 105 12.19 -14.49 -2.63
N GLY A 106 12.50 -13.50 -3.46
CA GLY A 106 11.53 -12.66 -4.16
C GLY A 106 11.14 -11.41 -3.38
N THR A 107 10.40 -10.50 -4.03
CA THR A 107 9.92 -9.27 -3.38
C THR A 107 8.52 -9.42 -2.79
N GLY A 108 7.80 -10.46 -3.18
CA GLY A 108 6.40 -10.69 -2.82
C GLY A 108 5.42 -9.98 -3.76
N ASP A 109 5.90 -9.11 -4.66
CA ASP A 109 5.06 -8.32 -5.56
C ASP A 109 5.09 -8.85 -7.00
N LEU A 110 6.27 -9.13 -7.55
CA LEU A 110 6.41 -9.69 -8.92
C LEU A 110 5.77 -11.07 -9.04
N GLU A 111 5.79 -11.85 -7.96
CA GLU A 111 5.25 -13.20 -7.93
C GLU A 111 3.71 -13.22 -8.01
N LEU A 112 3.05 -12.14 -7.60
CA LEU A 112 1.59 -12.05 -7.54
C LEU A 112 0.93 -11.77 -8.88
N PHE A 113 1.69 -11.41 -9.92
CA PHE A 113 1.15 -11.08 -11.23
C PHE A 113 1.50 -12.12 -12.29
N ALA A 114 0.65 -12.26 -13.30
CA ALA A 114 0.89 -13.06 -14.49
C ALA A 114 0.51 -12.32 -15.78
N TYR A 115 1.11 -12.77 -16.88
CA TYR A 115 0.76 -12.43 -18.25
C TYR A 115 0.59 -13.73 -19.01
N ASP A 116 -0.57 -13.94 -19.64
CA ASP A 116 -0.94 -15.20 -20.31
C ASP A 116 -0.60 -16.45 -19.47
N ASN A 117 -1.06 -16.45 -18.21
CA ASN A 117 -0.81 -17.49 -17.20
C ASN A 117 0.66 -17.74 -16.82
N THR A 118 1.58 -16.94 -17.34
CA THR A 118 3.00 -16.99 -17.00
C THR A 118 3.32 -15.99 -15.89
N PRO A 119 3.87 -16.41 -14.73
CA PRO A 119 4.25 -15.51 -13.65
C PRO A 119 5.24 -14.43 -14.12
N LEU A 120 5.03 -13.20 -13.67
CA LEU A 120 5.86 -12.06 -14.06
C LEU A 120 7.32 -12.22 -13.65
N SER A 121 7.59 -12.85 -12.50
CA SER A 121 8.96 -13.18 -12.09
C SER A 121 9.71 -14.03 -13.12
N LYS A 122 9.04 -14.96 -13.82
CA LYS A 122 9.65 -15.77 -14.89
C LYS A 122 9.90 -14.95 -16.15
N ILE A 123 8.96 -14.10 -16.54
CA ILE A 123 9.11 -13.22 -17.72
C ILE A 123 10.26 -12.25 -17.49
N PHE A 124 10.29 -11.64 -16.31
CA PHE A 124 11.35 -10.73 -15.88
C PHE A 124 12.72 -11.42 -15.90
N HIS A 125 12.82 -12.62 -15.31
CA HIS A 125 14.05 -13.41 -15.35
C HIS A 125 14.53 -13.68 -16.78
N ARG A 126 13.64 -14.15 -17.68
CA ARG A 126 14.01 -14.43 -19.06
C ARG A 126 14.54 -13.20 -19.79
N LYS A 127 13.92 -12.03 -19.57
CA LYS A 127 14.32 -10.78 -20.23
C LYS A 127 15.69 -10.27 -19.78
N PHE A 128 16.01 -10.43 -18.49
CA PHE A 128 17.17 -9.77 -17.88
C PHE A 128 18.28 -10.72 -17.40
N SER A 129 18.09 -12.04 -17.47
CA SER A 129 19.07 -13.02 -16.96
C SER A 129 20.43 -13.01 -17.68
N SER A 130 20.48 -12.63 -18.96
CA SER A 130 21.72 -12.52 -19.72
C SER A 130 22.60 -11.35 -19.26
N GLU A 131 21.98 -10.24 -18.88
CA GLU A 131 22.65 -9.03 -18.39
C GLU A 131 22.88 -9.08 -16.88
N TYR A 132 21.95 -9.72 -16.14
CA TYR A 132 21.97 -9.86 -14.68
C TYR A 132 21.78 -11.34 -14.30
N PRO A 133 22.86 -12.14 -14.24
CA PRO A 133 22.79 -13.55 -13.85
C PRO A 133 22.13 -13.77 -12.48
N LYS A 134 22.27 -12.80 -11.57
CA LYS A 134 21.55 -12.72 -10.29
C LYS A 134 20.53 -11.58 -10.28
N TYR A 135 19.62 -11.55 -11.26
CA TYR A 135 18.66 -10.44 -11.42
C TYR A 135 17.88 -10.06 -10.15
N MET A 136 17.62 -11.00 -9.23
CA MET A 136 16.94 -10.72 -7.96
C MET A 136 17.75 -9.81 -7.03
N ASP A 137 19.07 -9.76 -7.17
CA ASP A 137 19.93 -8.82 -6.45
C ASP A 137 19.75 -7.39 -6.97
N SER A 138 19.30 -7.23 -8.22
CA SER A 138 19.06 -5.95 -8.89
C SER A 138 17.63 -5.44 -8.73
N VAL A 139 16.73 -6.20 -8.12
CA VAL A 139 15.31 -5.85 -7.95
C VAL A 139 15.04 -5.50 -6.49
N ILE A 140 14.31 -4.40 -6.29
CA ILE A 140 13.72 -4.06 -5.01
C ILE A 140 12.26 -3.68 -5.20
N SER A 141 11.42 -3.93 -4.20
CA SER A 141 10.02 -3.47 -4.24
C SER A 141 9.69 -2.45 -3.17
N SER A 142 8.96 -1.42 -3.56
CA SER A 142 8.32 -0.48 -2.64
C SER A 142 6.93 -1.00 -2.28
N SER A 143 6.71 -1.30 -1.00
CA SER A 143 5.46 -1.85 -0.49
C SER A 143 5.08 -1.19 0.83
N ARG A 144 3.85 -1.44 1.31
CA ARG A 144 3.39 -0.98 2.64
C ARG A 144 3.55 0.53 2.85
N LEU A 145 3.17 1.34 1.86
CA LEU A 145 2.90 2.76 2.10
C LEU A 145 1.70 2.85 3.05
N CYS A 146 1.96 3.20 4.31
CA CYS A 146 0.93 3.29 5.36
C CYS A 146 1.00 4.65 6.04
N GLY A 147 -0.06 5.02 6.77
CA GLY A 147 -0.06 6.24 7.55
C GLY A 147 -0.90 6.15 8.81
N ILE A 148 -0.51 6.93 9.83
CA ILE A 148 -1.35 7.20 11.00
C ILE A 148 -2.11 8.48 10.68
N VAL A 149 -3.44 8.40 10.68
CA VAL A 149 -4.31 9.56 10.42
C VAL A 149 -3.85 10.76 11.25
N PRO A 150 -3.89 11.99 10.68
CA PRO A 150 -3.42 13.16 11.40
C PRO A 150 -4.11 13.33 12.75
N VAL A 151 -3.34 13.72 13.77
CA VAL A 151 -3.82 13.94 15.13
C VAL A 151 -3.50 15.36 15.56
N THR A 152 -4.51 16.04 16.13
CA THR A 152 -4.33 17.36 16.73
C THR A 152 -3.72 17.23 18.13
N LYS A 153 -2.55 17.84 18.37
CA LYS A 153 -1.85 17.75 19.67
C LYS A 153 -2.47 18.59 20.77
N SER A 154 -3.25 19.61 20.42
CA SER A 154 -3.79 20.62 21.33
C SER A 154 -5.31 20.58 21.50
N ALA A 155 -5.99 19.52 21.03
CA ALA A 155 -7.44 19.41 21.18
C ALA A 155 -7.80 19.14 22.66
N LEU A 156 -8.60 20.02 23.25
CA LEU A 156 -9.18 19.79 24.58
C LEU A 156 -9.97 18.47 24.58
N PRO A 157 -9.98 17.72 25.71
CA PRO A 157 -10.78 16.50 25.82
C PRO A 157 -12.24 16.78 25.47
N GLY A 158 -12.76 16.12 24.42
CA GLY A 158 -14.15 16.25 23.99
C GLY A 158 -14.39 17.13 22.76
N MET A 159 -13.38 17.83 22.21
CA MET A 159 -13.53 18.42 20.88
C MET A 159 -13.56 17.31 19.82
N ALA A 160 -14.60 17.31 18.99
CA ALA A 160 -14.67 16.44 17.83
C ALA A 160 -13.57 16.83 16.85
N ILE A 161 -12.44 16.13 16.92
CA ILE A 161 -11.37 16.26 15.92
C ILE A 161 -11.97 15.72 14.62
N ASN A 162 -12.35 16.62 13.71
CA ASN A 162 -12.60 16.23 12.33
C ASN A 162 -11.34 15.50 11.86
N GLN A 163 -11.46 14.21 11.52
CA GLN A 163 -10.34 13.43 11.01
C GLN A 163 -9.86 14.09 9.72
N SER A 164 -8.82 14.91 9.82
CA SER A 164 -8.19 15.53 8.66
C SER A 164 -7.61 14.42 7.80
N ARG A 165 -7.64 14.64 6.48
CA ARG A 165 -7.02 13.71 5.54
C ARG A 165 -5.52 13.96 5.54
N HIS A 166 -4.76 12.92 5.26
CA HIS A 166 -3.34 13.07 5.01
C HIS A 166 -3.08 14.11 3.93
N SER A 167 -2.21 15.07 4.22
CA SER A 167 -1.95 16.22 3.34
C SER A 167 -0.56 16.19 2.72
N HIS A 168 0.41 15.54 3.38
CA HIS A 168 1.80 15.54 2.93
C HIS A 168 2.33 14.17 2.50
N THR A 169 1.46 13.21 2.17
CA THR A 169 1.87 11.85 1.76
C THR A 169 2.88 11.86 0.60
N GLY A 170 2.69 12.72 -0.41
CA GLY A 170 3.59 12.79 -1.56
C GLY A 170 4.99 13.29 -1.21
N VAL A 171 5.07 14.27 -0.30
CA VAL A 171 6.34 14.80 0.22
C VAL A 171 7.05 13.76 1.07
N CYS A 172 6.34 13.13 2.02
CA CYS A 172 6.88 12.05 2.83
C CYS A 172 7.42 10.90 1.97
N PHE A 173 6.66 10.50 0.96
CA PHE A 173 7.07 9.48 0.01
C PHE A 173 8.37 9.85 -0.70
N ALA A 174 8.47 11.08 -1.20
CA ALA A 174 9.67 11.58 -1.87
C ALA A 174 10.88 11.63 -0.93
N LEU A 175 10.71 12.13 0.30
CA LEU A 175 11.78 12.16 1.31
C LEU A 175 12.26 10.75 1.69
N ILE A 176 11.35 9.80 1.90
CA ILE A 176 11.72 8.41 2.17
C ILE A 176 12.51 7.81 1.02
N ASN A 177 12.05 7.99 -0.23
CA ASN A 177 12.77 7.48 -1.40
C ASN A 177 14.18 8.12 -1.47
N LYS A 178 14.29 9.44 -1.27
CA LYS A 178 15.59 10.13 -1.25
C LYS A 178 16.55 9.50 -0.24
N HIS A 179 16.15 9.34 1.02
CA HIS A 179 16.99 8.75 2.06
C HIS A 179 17.38 7.31 1.73
N PHE A 180 16.41 6.49 1.30
CA PHE A 180 16.68 5.10 0.93
C PHE A 180 17.72 4.98 -0.20
N TRP A 181 17.61 5.81 -1.25
CA TRP A 181 18.58 5.78 -2.34
C TRP A 181 19.96 6.33 -1.94
N GLN A 182 20.01 7.32 -1.05
CA GLN A 182 21.27 7.79 -0.48
C GLN A 182 21.98 6.68 0.30
N ASP A 183 21.23 5.92 1.11
CA ASP A 183 21.77 4.76 1.83
C ASP A 183 22.26 3.66 0.88
N CYS A 184 21.54 3.39 -0.20
CA CYS A 184 21.98 2.42 -1.22
C CYS A 184 23.28 2.86 -1.90
N VAL A 185 23.41 4.14 -2.27
CA VAL A 185 24.64 4.68 -2.87
C VAL A 185 25.80 4.60 -1.89
N ALA A 186 25.60 5.02 -0.63
CA ALA A 186 26.62 4.99 0.41
C ALA A 186 27.12 3.55 0.69
N LYS A 187 26.23 2.56 0.60
CA LYS A 187 26.53 1.14 0.81
C LYS A 187 26.89 0.39 -0.48
N ASN A 188 27.00 1.10 -1.62
CA ASN A 188 27.26 0.55 -2.95
C ASN A 188 26.32 -0.62 -3.33
N ILE A 189 25.02 -0.47 -3.04
CA ILE A 189 23.98 -1.46 -3.32
C ILE A 189 23.34 -1.16 -4.69
N PRO A 190 23.57 -1.99 -5.73
CA PRO A 190 23.26 -1.63 -7.10
C PRO A 190 21.87 -2.12 -7.54
N TYR A 191 20.80 -1.64 -6.90
CA TYR A 191 19.45 -1.91 -7.40
C TYR A 191 19.23 -1.20 -8.74
N ARG A 192 18.77 -1.95 -9.73
CA ARG A 192 18.46 -1.44 -11.08
C ARG A 192 16.96 -1.18 -11.26
N PHE A 193 16.12 -2.00 -10.63
CA PHE A 193 14.68 -2.02 -10.86
C PHE A 193 13.90 -1.85 -9.56
N LEU A 194 12.94 -0.92 -9.56
CA LEU A 194 11.96 -0.76 -8.50
C LEU A 194 10.61 -1.32 -8.94
N ALA A 195 10.13 -2.35 -8.24
CA ALA A 195 8.76 -2.85 -8.35
C ALA A 195 7.82 -2.18 -7.33
N GLY A 196 6.52 -2.23 -7.58
CA GLY A 196 5.51 -1.85 -6.59
C GLY A 196 4.08 -2.09 -7.07
N ILE A 197 3.21 -2.47 -6.14
CA ILE A 197 1.77 -2.63 -6.38
C ILE A 197 1.06 -1.39 -5.84
N ILE A 198 0.43 -0.61 -6.73
CA ILE A 198 -0.23 0.62 -6.33
C ILE A 198 -1.49 0.89 -7.17
N TYR A 199 -2.48 1.50 -6.53
CA TYR A 199 -3.66 2.01 -7.21
C TYR A 199 -3.31 3.32 -7.95
N GLU A 200 -3.67 3.43 -9.22
CA GLU A 200 -3.39 4.63 -10.02
C GLU A 200 -3.94 5.92 -9.37
N ARG A 201 -5.12 5.85 -8.75
CA ARG A 201 -5.70 6.98 -7.99
C ARG A 201 -4.82 7.46 -6.83
N VAL A 202 -4.02 6.59 -6.22
CA VAL A 202 -3.10 6.96 -5.13
C VAL A 202 -1.92 7.73 -5.70
N ILE A 203 -1.41 7.34 -6.87
CA ILE A 203 -0.37 8.09 -7.58
C ILE A 203 -0.86 9.51 -7.86
N GLN A 204 -2.02 9.62 -8.50
CA GLN A 204 -2.59 10.90 -8.95
C GLN A 204 -2.97 11.84 -7.80
N LYS A 205 -3.50 11.30 -6.68
CA LYS A 205 -4.06 12.13 -5.60
C LYS A 205 -3.18 12.30 -4.39
N SER A 206 -2.29 11.33 -4.11
CA SER A 206 -1.58 11.26 -2.84
C SER A 206 -0.06 11.24 -2.99
N LEU A 207 0.46 10.85 -4.15
CA LEU A 207 1.91 10.82 -4.42
C LEU A 207 2.38 11.94 -5.34
N THR A 208 1.49 12.85 -5.70
CA THR A 208 1.79 14.01 -6.53
C THR A 208 1.97 15.24 -5.62
N VAL A 209 2.93 16.10 -5.96
CA VAL A 209 3.14 17.39 -5.31
C VAL A 209 2.90 18.51 -6.32
N ALA A 210 2.20 19.54 -5.91
CA ALA A 210 1.89 20.69 -6.76
C ALA A 210 2.87 21.84 -6.45
N ALA A 211 3.43 22.44 -7.50
CA ALA A 211 4.18 23.69 -7.42
C ALA A 211 3.68 24.64 -8.50
N GLY A 212 2.94 25.68 -8.08
CA GLY A 212 2.15 26.51 -8.99
C GLY A 212 1.13 25.67 -9.77
N ASN A 213 1.14 25.79 -11.10
CA ASN A 213 0.25 25.05 -12.00
C ASN A 213 0.82 23.71 -12.48
N VAL A 214 1.98 23.29 -11.95
CA VAL A 214 2.67 22.06 -12.38
C VAL A 214 2.58 21.01 -11.27
N ASN A 215 2.21 19.80 -11.67
CA ASN A 215 2.15 18.63 -10.80
C ASN A 215 3.36 17.74 -11.06
N TYR A 216 4.10 17.42 -10.00
CA TYR A 216 5.25 16.53 -10.04
C TYR A 216 4.87 15.22 -9.36
N ALA A 217 5.10 14.10 -10.05
CA ALA A 217 4.82 12.77 -9.56
C ALA A 217 6.06 11.88 -9.73
N PRO A 218 6.25 10.88 -8.87
CA PRO A 218 7.36 9.96 -9.02
C PRO A 218 7.11 9.05 -10.22
N ALA A 219 8.17 8.65 -10.91
CA ALA A 219 8.07 7.76 -12.04
C ALA A 219 7.47 6.41 -11.60
N PHE A 220 6.49 5.96 -12.38
CA PHE A 220 5.80 4.69 -12.24
C PHE A 220 5.52 4.13 -13.63
N THR A 221 6.40 3.26 -14.11
CA THR A 221 6.23 2.61 -15.42
C THR A 221 5.43 1.32 -15.23
N HIS A 222 4.29 1.19 -15.91
CA HIS A 222 3.49 -0.03 -15.84
C HIS A 222 4.32 -1.24 -16.26
N ALA A 223 4.18 -2.36 -15.54
CA ALA A 223 5.00 -3.55 -15.78
C ALA A 223 4.91 -4.07 -17.23
N HIS A 224 3.72 -4.02 -17.85
CA HIS A 224 3.55 -4.44 -19.24
C HIS A 224 4.32 -3.55 -20.22
N ILE A 225 4.31 -2.23 -20.02
CA ILE A 225 5.08 -1.28 -20.84
C ILE A 225 6.58 -1.55 -20.66
N PHE A 226 7.05 -1.63 -19.41
CA PHE A 226 8.46 -1.89 -19.09
C PHE A 226 8.97 -3.20 -19.71
N LEU A 227 8.13 -4.23 -19.70
CA LEU A 227 8.48 -5.54 -20.24
C LEU A 227 8.26 -5.65 -21.76
N GLY A 228 7.60 -4.69 -22.41
CA GLY A 228 7.29 -4.76 -23.84
C GLY A 228 6.18 -5.77 -24.16
N LEU A 229 5.19 -5.90 -23.26
CA LEU A 229 4.05 -6.79 -23.39
C LEU A 229 2.85 -6.03 -23.99
N ASN A 230 2.05 -6.73 -24.79
CA ASN A 230 0.97 -6.12 -25.58
C ASN A 230 -0.28 -5.76 -24.75
N SER A 231 -0.40 -6.27 -23.52
CA SER A 231 -1.57 -6.04 -22.66
C SER A 231 -1.18 -5.96 -21.19
N LYS A 232 -2.09 -5.40 -20.36
CA LYS A 232 -1.86 -5.26 -18.92
C LYS A 232 -1.66 -6.62 -18.26
N VAL A 233 -0.66 -6.71 -17.40
CA VAL A 233 -0.46 -7.84 -16.50
C VAL A 233 -1.59 -7.88 -15.48
N LYS A 234 -1.99 -9.08 -15.06
CA LYS A 234 -3.08 -9.29 -14.10
C LYS A 234 -2.59 -9.96 -12.83
N VAL A 235 -3.29 -9.77 -11.73
CA VAL A 235 -3.08 -10.55 -10.51
C VAL A 235 -3.32 -12.03 -10.85
N ASN A 236 -2.39 -12.90 -10.45
CA ASN A 236 -2.48 -14.33 -10.69
C ASN A 236 -3.40 -14.98 -9.65
N ARG A 237 -4.71 -14.77 -9.84
CA ARG A 237 -5.76 -15.26 -8.94
C ARG A 237 -5.87 -16.78 -8.90
N GLU A 238 -5.45 -17.46 -9.97
CA GLU A 238 -5.44 -18.93 -10.05
C GLU A 238 -4.33 -19.56 -9.22
N LYS A 239 -3.13 -18.97 -9.25
CA LYS A 239 -1.98 -19.46 -8.47
C LYS A 239 -2.02 -19.02 -7.01
N TYR A 240 -2.59 -17.84 -6.72
CA TYR A 240 -2.66 -17.27 -5.37
C TYR A 240 -4.09 -16.99 -4.88
N PRO A 241 -5.06 -17.90 -5.07
CA PRO A 241 -6.46 -17.65 -4.75
C PRO A 241 -6.63 -17.37 -3.26
N HIS A 242 -5.97 -18.16 -2.41
CA HIS A 242 -6.05 -17.96 -0.98
C HIS A 242 -5.59 -16.56 -0.56
N TYR A 243 -4.50 -16.05 -1.12
CA TYR A 243 -3.99 -14.75 -0.72
C TYR A 243 -4.85 -13.59 -1.24
N VAL A 244 -5.23 -13.64 -2.53
CA VAL A 244 -6.05 -12.60 -3.17
C VAL A 244 -7.42 -12.50 -2.51
N TYR A 245 -8.09 -13.63 -2.31
CA TYR A 245 -9.45 -13.66 -1.78
C TYR A 245 -9.52 -13.50 -0.25
N LYS A 246 -8.39 -13.61 0.47
CA LYS A 246 -8.31 -13.17 1.87
C LYS A 246 -8.43 -11.66 1.99
N TYR A 247 -7.86 -10.94 1.02
CA TYR A 247 -7.65 -9.50 1.03
C TYR A 247 -8.27 -8.86 -0.21
N PRO A 248 -9.57 -9.07 -0.48
CA PRO A 248 -10.18 -8.65 -1.74
C PRO A 248 -10.10 -7.12 -1.92
N GLY A 249 -10.19 -6.36 -0.83
CA GLY A 249 -10.06 -4.90 -0.88
C GLY A 249 -8.71 -4.39 -1.36
N TYR A 250 -7.66 -5.22 -1.29
CA TYR A 250 -6.34 -4.86 -1.77
C TYR A 250 -6.15 -5.18 -3.26
N PHE A 251 -6.73 -6.28 -3.75
CA PHE A 251 -6.45 -6.82 -5.09
C PHE A 251 -7.56 -6.65 -6.13
N LEU A 252 -8.81 -6.45 -5.70
CA LEU A 252 -9.98 -6.43 -6.58
C LEU A 252 -10.61 -5.04 -6.62
N ASP A 253 -11.25 -4.69 -7.73
CA ASP A 253 -12.14 -3.53 -7.77
C ASP A 253 -13.38 -3.79 -6.90
N MET A 254 -13.38 -3.23 -5.68
CA MET A 254 -14.45 -3.46 -4.72
C MET A 254 -15.81 -2.90 -5.15
N ASN A 255 -15.87 -1.92 -6.06
CA ASN A 255 -17.17 -1.48 -6.59
C ASN A 255 -17.77 -2.58 -7.47
N GLN A 256 -16.95 -3.21 -8.32
CA GLN A 256 -17.37 -4.32 -9.17
C GLN A 256 -17.68 -5.58 -8.35
N VAL A 257 -16.93 -5.85 -7.28
CA VAL A 257 -17.26 -6.94 -6.33
C VAL A 257 -18.63 -6.70 -5.70
N VAL A 258 -18.88 -5.50 -5.19
CA VAL A 258 -20.18 -5.15 -4.58
C VAL A 258 -21.32 -5.25 -5.58
N GLU A 259 -21.11 -4.79 -6.81
CA GLU A 259 -22.12 -4.90 -7.87
C GLU A 259 -22.38 -6.37 -8.22
N THR A 260 -21.34 -7.18 -8.36
CA THR A 260 -21.47 -8.63 -8.62
C THR A 260 -22.28 -9.31 -7.51
N VAL A 261 -22.00 -8.99 -6.24
CA VAL A 261 -22.76 -9.53 -5.10
C VAL A 261 -24.22 -9.07 -5.13
N ARG A 262 -24.49 -7.81 -5.49
CA ARG A 262 -25.85 -7.29 -5.67
C ARG A 262 -26.61 -8.06 -6.75
N GLN A 263 -26.00 -8.31 -7.89
CA GLN A 263 -26.62 -9.08 -8.98
C GLN A 263 -26.90 -10.54 -8.56
N LEU A 264 -25.98 -11.18 -7.86
CA LEU A 264 -26.19 -12.53 -7.33
C LEU A 264 -27.33 -12.61 -6.31
N LEU A 265 -27.54 -11.54 -5.53
CA LEU A 265 -28.68 -11.45 -4.62
C LEU A 265 -30.01 -11.27 -5.38
N LEU A 266 -30.04 -10.38 -6.38
CA LEU A 266 -31.22 -10.16 -7.22
C LEU A 266 -31.64 -11.43 -7.98
N ASN A 267 -30.68 -12.24 -8.38
CA ASN A 267 -30.91 -13.53 -9.05
C ASN A 267 -31.24 -14.68 -8.08
N GLY A 268 -31.38 -14.41 -6.78
CA GLY A 268 -31.69 -15.42 -5.76
C GLY A 268 -30.56 -16.44 -5.51
N ILE A 269 -29.36 -16.21 -6.06
CA ILE A 269 -28.21 -17.09 -5.87
C ILE A 269 -27.62 -16.90 -4.46
N LEU A 270 -27.54 -15.64 -4.02
CA LEU A 270 -27.27 -15.27 -2.63
C LEU A 270 -28.58 -14.89 -1.93
N THR A 271 -28.58 -14.93 -0.60
CA THR A 271 -29.72 -14.46 0.21
C THR A 271 -29.28 -13.36 1.18
N ILE A 272 -30.23 -12.57 1.69
CA ILE A 272 -29.97 -11.57 2.74
C ILE A 272 -29.35 -12.24 3.97
N SER A 273 -29.79 -13.45 4.33
CA SER A 273 -29.17 -14.20 5.44
C SER A 273 -27.69 -14.53 5.19
N SER A 274 -27.29 -14.78 3.93
CA SER A 274 -25.87 -14.93 3.57
C SER A 274 -25.10 -13.65 3.84
N LEU A 275 -25.64 -12.51 3.40
CA LEU A 275 -25.00 -11.20 3.59
C LEU A 275 -24.90 -10.82 5.07
N GLN A 276 -25.94 -11.08 5.86
CA GLN A 276 -25.92 -10.88 7.30
C GLN A 276 -24.84 -11.71 7.99
N TYR A 277 -24.70 -12.99 7.61
CA TYR A 277 -23.71 -13.89 8.21
C TYR A 277 -22.26 -13.45 7.95
N TYR A 278 -21.93 -13.06 6.71
CA TYR A 278 -20.55 -12.73 6.36
C TYR A 278 -20.20 -11.25 6.51
N LEU A 279 -21.12 -10.36 6.14
CA LEU A 279 -20.89 -8.91 6.02
C LEU A 279 -21.49 -8.13 7.21
N GLY A 280 -22.40 -8.74 7.96
CA GLY A 280 -23.09 -8.10 9.08
C GLY A 280 -24.10 -7.04 8.67
N ILE A 281 -24.56 -7.04 7.41
CA ILE A 281 -25.56 -6.09 6.89
C ILE A 281 -26.96 -6.68 6.92
N LEU A 282 -27.97 -5.82 7.09
CA LEU A 282 -29.37 -6.23 7.18
C LEU A 282 -30.15 -5.97 5.88
N SER A 283 -29.66 -5.08 5.03
CA SER A 283 -30.29 -4.76 3.75
C SER A 283 -29.30 -4.61 2.59
N VAL A 284 -29.82 -4.56 1.36
CA VAL A 284 -29.01 -4.44 0.13
C VAL A 284 -28.41 -3.05 -0.01
N GLU A 285 -29.12 -2.05 0.51
CA GLU A 285 -28.75 -0.64 0.48
C GLU A 285 -27.48 -0.37 1.29
N GLU A 286 -27.21 -1.20 2.32
CA GLU A 286 -25.98 -1.15 3.11
C GLU A 286 -24.75 -1.68 2.35
N LEU A 287 -24.94 -2.38 1.23
CA LEU A 287 -23.87 -2.97 0.45
C LEU A 287 -23.11 -1.89 -0.33
N SER A 288 -21.97 -1.47 0.23
CA SER A 288 -21.14 -0.39 -0.31
C SER A 288 -19.66 -0.70 -0.22
N ALA A 289 -18.92 -0.38 -1.29
CA ALA A 289 -17.47 -0.47 -1.33
C ALA A 289 -16.77 0.56 -0.41
N LYS A 290 -17.53 1.49 0.19
CA LYS A 290 -17.04 2.42 1.21
C LYS A 290 -17.20 1.87 2.63
N ASN A 291 -17.98 0.81 2.81
CA ASN A 291 -18.25 0.24 4.12
C ASN A 291 -17.13 -0.74 4.50
N LYS A 292 -16.37 -0.42 5.56
CA LYS A 292 -15.24 -1.25 6.04
C LYS A 292 -15.68 -2.64 6.50
N SER A 293 -16.87 -2.77 7.08
CA SER A 293 -17.39 -4.08 7.49
C SER A 293 -17.66 -4.97 6.28
N VAL A 294 -18.20 -4.39 5.19
CA VAL A 294 -18.45 -5.09 3.93
C VAL A 294 -17.14 -5.57 3.32
N ILE A 295 -16.11 -4.72 3.22
CA ILE A 295 -14.81 -5.13 2.63
C ILE A 295 -14.19 -6.29 3.45
N SER A 296 -14.15 -6.15 4.77
CA SER A 296 -13.59 -7.16 5.67
C SER A 296 -14.38 -8.47 5.64
N GLY A 297 -15.72 -8.37 5.66
CA GLY A 297 -16.63 -9.51 5.55
C GLY A 297 -16.52 -10.24 4.22
N MET A 298 -16.25 -9.52 3.13
CA MET A 298 -16.09 -10.10 1.81
C MET A 298 -14.91 -11.06 1.75
N GLY A 299 -13.83 -10.77 2.49
CA GLY A 299 -12.71 -11.70 2.64
C GLY A 299 -13.16 -13.03 3.25
N LYS A 300 -14.04 -13.02 4.27
CA LYS A 300 -14.58 -14.25 4.88
C LYS A 300 -15.50 -15.03 3.94
N MET A 301 -16.25 -14.32 3.10
CA MET A 301 -17.15 -14.90 2.11
C MET A 301 -16.38 -15.58 0.98
N LEU A 302 -15.32 -14.94 0.47
CA LEU A 302 -14.52 -15.44 -0.65
C LEU A 302 -13.44 -16.45 -0.23
N TRP A 303 -12.95 -16.36 1.02
CA TRP A 303 -11.97 -17.27 1.57
C TRP A 303 -12.58 -18.62 1.98
N GLY A 304 -11.85 -19.71 1.69
CA GLY A 304 -12.19 -21.06 2.13
C GLY A 304 -12.77 -21.92 1.01
N LYS A 305 -13.47 -23.00 1.38
CA LYS A 305 -14.08 -23.93 0.41
C LYS A 305 -15.51 -24.27 0.77
N GLY A 306 -16.30 -24.68 -0.23
CA GLY A 306 -17.63 -25.25 -0.04
C GLY A 306 -18.76 -24.22 -0.02
N LYS A 307 -19.97 -24.71 0.26
CA LYS A 307 -21.22 -23.94 0.15
C LYS A 307 -21.24 -22.72 1.06
N LEU A 308 -21.76 -21.60 0.55
CA LEU A 308 -22.00 -20.40 1.35
C LEU A 308 -23.25 -20.56 2.22
N TYR A 309 -23.23 -19.94 3.41
CA TYR A 309 -24.34 -20.01 4.35
C TYR A 309 -25.65 -19.52 3.70
N ARG A 310 -26.66 -20.40 3.66
CA ARG A 310 -28.00 -20.12 3.08
C ARG A 310 -27.95 -19.55 1.65
N ALA A 311 -26.98 -19.97 0.84
CA ALA A 311 -26.88 -19.59 -0.57
C ALA A 311 -26.99 -20.81 -1.50
N HIS A 312 -27.26 -20.57 -2.77
CA HIS A 312 -27.27 -21.59 -3.83
C HIS A 312 -25.92 -21.74 -4.55
N ILE A 313 -24.88 -21.06 -4.06
CA ILE A 313 -23.54 -21.05 -4.64
C ILE A 313 -22.47 -21.46 -3.61
N THR A 314 -21.40 -22.05 -4.10
CA THR A 314 -20.17 -22.32 -3.36
C THR A 314 -19.21 -21.14 -3.40
N ARG A 315 -18.20 -21.15 -2.53
CA ARG A 315 -17.13 -20.15 -2.56
C ARG A 315 -16.32 -20.23 -3.85
N GLU A 316 -16.08 -21.42 -4.35
CA GLU A 316 -15.42 -21.69 -5.62
C GLU A 316 -16.16 -21.05 -6.79
N GLU A 317 -17.46 -21.34 -6.91
CA GLU A 317 -18.30 -20.76 -7.97
C GLU A 317 -18.38 -19.24 -7.84
N LEU A 318 -18.51 -18.71 -6.62
CA LEU A 318 -18.46 -17.24 -6.41
C LEU A 318 -17.13 -16.65 -6.88
N ARG A 319 -15.99 -17.30 -6.60
CA ARG A 319 -14.68 -16.85 -7.09
C ARG A 319 -14.60 -16.91 -8.62
N ASN A 320 -15.22 -17.89 -9.26
CA ASN A 320 -15.27 -17.97 -10.73
C ASN A 320 -16.07 -16.81 -11.31
N VAL A 321 -17.25 -16.51 -10.75
CA VAL A 321 -18.05 -15.33 -11.14
C VAL A 321 -17.24 -14.05 -10.97
N ILE A 322 -16.50 -13.90 -9.87
CA ILE A 322 -15.62 -12.75 -9.63
C ILE A 322 -14.45 -12.70 -10.62
N ASN A 323 -13.84 -13.83 -10.97
CA ASN A 323 -12.77 -13.90 -11.97
C ASN A 323 -13.24 -13.41 -13.36
N GLU A 324 -14.48 -13.70 -13.73
CA GLU A 324 -15.07 -13.33 -15.02
C GLU A 324 -15.51 -11.86 -15.06
N ASN A 325 -16.00 -11.32 -13.94
CA ASN A 325 -16.70 -10.03 -13.92
C ASN A 325 -15.94 -8.88 -13.25
N VAL A 326 -14.88 -9.17 -12.49
CA VAL A 326 -14.18 -8.17 -11.67
C VAL A 326 -12.74 -7.99 -12.11
N GLN A 327 -12.36 -6.75 -12.40
CA GLN A 327 -10.99 -6.33 -12.72
C GLN A 327 -10.12 -6.23 -11.46
N ASP A 328 -8.80 -6.25 -11.67
CA ASP A 328 -7.86 -5.99 -10.60
C ASP A 328 -7.95 -4.53 -10.14
N GLY A 329 -7.82 -4.31 -8.84
CA GLY A 329 -7.82 -2.98 -8.25
C GLY A 329 -6.52 -2.21 -8.52
N PRO A 330 -5.36 -2.72 -8.06
CA PRO A 330 -4.07 -2.09 -8.27
C PRO A 330 -3.38 -2.57 -9.55
N SER A 331 -2.42 -1.79 -10.03
CA SER A 331 -1.49 -2.20 -11.08
C SER A 331 -0.11 -2.52 -10.51
N LEU A 332 0.61 -3.42 -11.17
CA LEU A 332 2.04 -3.63 -10.96
C LEU A 332 2.83 -2.63 -11.80
N PHE A 333 3.77 -1.94 -11.15
CA PHE A 333 4.73 -1.06 -11.78
C PHE A 333 6.13 -1.61 -11.61
N ILE A 334 6.95 -1.45 -12.65
CA ILE A 334 8.37 -1.76 -12.65
C ILE A 334 9.07 -0.57 -13.31
N THR A 335 9.91 0.13 -12.56
CA THR A 335 10.54 1.37 -12.99
C THR A 335 12.05 1.25 -12.86
N ASP A 336 12.76 1.90 -13.78
CA ASP A 336 14.19 2.09 -13.65
C ASP A 336 14.52 2.92 -12.40
N VAL A 337 15.50 2.48 -11.60
CA VAL A 337 15.89 3.22 -10.39
C VAL A 337 16.44 4.61 -10.75
N GLY A 338 17.10 4.79 -11.89
CA GLY A 338 17.58 6.09 -12.35
C GLY A 338 16.43 7.07 -12.62
N GLU A 339 15.43 6.64 -13.40
CA GLU A 339 14.21 7.43 -13.65
C GLU A 339 13.47 7.77 -12.34
N ARG A 340 13.45 6.81 -11.42
CA ARG A 340 12.85 7.00 -10.10
C ARG A 340 13.55 8.06 -9.27
N ILE A 341 14.88 8.02 -9.21
CA ILE A 341 15.68 9.01 -8.48
C ILE A 341 15.48 10.41 -9.08
N VAL A 342 15.53 10.53 -10.41
CA VAL A 342 15.35 11.81 -11.12
C VAL A 342 13.98 12.40 -10.81
N SER A 343 12.90 11.63 -10.95
CA SER A 343 11.54 12.11 -10.70
C SER A 343 11.29 12.49 -9.24
N VAL A 344 11.82 11.72 -8.28
CA VAL A 344 11.74 12.07 -6.84
C VAL A 344 12.51 13.37 -6.54
N ASN A 345 13.69 13.57 -7.14
CA ASN A 345 14.45 14.80 -6.97
C ASN A 345 13.73 16.01 -7.58
N GLN A 346 13.08 15.84 -8.74
CA GLN A 346 12.25 16.89 -9.33
C GLN A 346 11.10 17.29 -8.40
N MET A 347 10.41 16.32 -7.79
CA MET A 347 9.36 16.62 -6.80
C MET A 347 9.89 17.44 -5.63
N LEU A 348 11.02 17.06 -5.05
CA LEU A 348 11.59 17.75 -3.89
C LEU A 348 12.16 19.13 -4.24
N ASN A 349 12.73 19.29 -5.43
CA ASN A 349 13.25 20.58 -5.89
C ASN A 349 12.14 21.58 -6.24
N ALA A 350 10.98 21.11 -6.71
CA ALA A 350 9.82 21.96 -6.97
C ALA A 350 9.17 22.56 -5.71
N LEU A 351 9.53 22.03 -4.53
CA LEU A 351 9.02 22.44 -3.23
C LEU A 351 9.98 23.34 -2.44
N LYS A 352 11.14 23.65 -3.03
CA LYS A 352 12.07 24.66 -2.52
C LYS A 352 11.68 26.02 -3.09
#